data_AF-A0A969TDQ4-F1
#
_entry.id   AF-A0A969TDQ4-F1
#
_cell.length_a   1.000
_cell.length_b   1.000
_cell.length_c   1.000
_cell.angle_alpha   90.00
_cell.angle_beta   90.00
_cell.angle_gamma   90.00
#
_symmetry.space_group_name_H-M   'P 1'
#
loop_
_entity.id
_entity.type
_entity.pdbx_description
1 polymer ?
#
loop_
_entity_poly.entity_id
_entity_poly.type
_entity_poly.pdbx_seq_one_letter_code
_entity_poly.pdbx_strand_id
1 'polypeptide(L)'
;MEKGSKDWRAYRLTEAVKYCQDKWVLGVEGEGCVETARAIALSSITWQGSNWIEKAIALDLTKLIEAGATGLVYFPDHDSAGEKKAELVKSACEQINLPCLILSPTDIWGEMPEKGDITDFVEAHPILSTNELVGKLEKAIAIAHQKQEQLKSDREKAELLESLPSWSQSDIAEYLAEKYEGHLAWNTDEQEWYCYGLTRRGIWGKGSTERIGKLVKSELRAIASEIGRASKKKPTYTISFVNGVTALLKLDLEIDKWDEAEGLLPLLNGVLDLETRELLPHSPENRLTWCLPYEYNPLATSSPIQEWLNSMCGAIAIWFS
;
A
#
# COMPACT_ATOMS: atom_id res chain seq x y z
N MET A 1 -31.09 -29.65 35.27
CA MET A 1 -31.72 -28.51 34.57
C MET A 1 -30.60 -27.64 34.03
N GLU A 2 -30.23 -27.86 32.77
CA GLU A 2 -29.17 -27.13 32.09
C GLU A 2 -29.64 -25.69 31.83
N LYS A 3 -28.82 -24.72 32.22
CA LYS A 3 -29.08 -23.30 31.97
C LYS A 3 -28.96 -23.07 30.45
N GLY A 4 -30.08 -22.64 29.87
CA GLY A 4 -30.35 -22.50 28.45
C GLY A 4 -29.22 -21.97 27.58
N SER A 5 -28.97 -22.70 26.49
CA SER A 5 -28.24 -22.28 25.30
C SER A 5 -29.05 -21.24 24.51
N LYS A 6 -29.15 -20.00 25.03
CA LYS A 6 -29.60 -18.87 24.21
C LYS A 6 -28.39 -18.02 23.91
N ASP A 7 -28.00 -18.06 22.64
CA ASP A 7 -27.05 -17.15 22.02
C ASP A 7 -27.58 -15.73 22.24
N TRP A 8 -27.07 -15.02 23.26
CA TRP A 8 -27.57 -13.69 23.62
C TRP A 8 -27.17 -12.71 22.51
N ARG A 9 -28.15 -12.22 21.76
CA ARG A 9 -27.91 -11.27 20.67
C ARG A 9 -27.92 -9.85 21.20
N ALA A 10 -27.35 -8.92 20.44
CA ALA A 10 -27.48 -7.49 20.71
C ALA A 10 -28.95 -7.11 20.96
N TYR A 11 -29.18 -6.35 22.02
CA TYR A 11 -30.49 -5.81 22.37
C TYR A 11 -31.03 -4.99 21.20
N ARG A 12 -32.31 -5.18 20.87
CA ARG A 12 -33.02 -4.54 19.74
C ARG A 12 -32.46 -4.81 18.34
N LEU A 13 -31.56 -5.79 18.17
CA LEU A 13 -31.00 -6.15 16.86
C LEU A 13 -32.07 -6.45 15.80
N THR A 14 -33.12 -7.21 16.14
CA THR A 14 -34.21 -7.55 15.21
C THR A 14 -34.95 -6.32 14.68
N GLU A 15 -35.09 -5.30 15.52
CA GLU A 15 -35.72 -4.03 15.13
C GLU A 15 -34.81 -3.23 14.22
N ALA A 16 -33.52 -3.13 14.57
CA ALA A 16 -32.53 -2.46 13.74
C ALA A 16 -32.42 -3.10 12.35
N VAL A 17 -32.30 -4.43 12.26
CA VAL A 17 -32.29 -5.22 11.00
C VAL A 17 -33.50 -4.90 10.11
N LYS A 18 -34.67 -4.67 10.70
CA LYS A 18 -35.89 -4.38 9.94
C LYS A 18 -35.87 -2.99 9.29
N TYR A 19 -35.17 -2.02 9.89
CA TYR A 19 -35.25 -0.60 9.51
C TYR A 19 -33.92 0.01 9.05
N CYS A 20 -32.83 -0.75 9.01
CA CYS A 20 -31.49 -0.26 8.71
C CYS A 20 -31.14 -0.13 7.23
N GLN A 21 -32.01 -0.56 6.30
CA GLN A 21 -31.72 -0.50 4.87
C GLN A 21 -31.33 0.92 4.43
N ASP A 22 -30.16 1.04 3.81
CA ASP A 22 -29.51 2.28 3.35
C ASP A 22 -29.27 3.32 4.46
N LYS A 23 -29.25 2.90 5.72
CA LYS A 23 -29.10 3.76 6.90
C LYS A 23 -27.96 3.32 7.79
N TRP A 24 -27.51 4.27 8.61
CA TRP A 24 -26.60 4.01 9.72
C TRP A 24 -27.38 3.61 10.96
N VAL A 25 -26.82 2.70 11.76
CA VAL A 25 -27.41 2.24 13.03
C VAL A 25 -26.63 2.82 14.20
N LEU A 26 -27.32 3.22 15.27
CA LEU A 26 -26.69 3.76 16.48
C LEU A 26 -26.37 2.64 17.49
N GLY A 27 -25.11 2.43 17.85
CA GLY A 27 -24.70 1.60 18.98
C GLY A 27 -24.52 2.45 20.24
N VAL A 28 -24.98 1.95 21.39
CA VAL A 28 -24.81 2.56 22.72
C VAL A 28 -24.47 1.48 23.76
N GLU A 29 -24.09 1.85 24.98
CA GLU A 29 -23.59 0.89 25.98
C GLU A 29 -24.65 0.19 26.82
N GLY A 30 -25.82 0.81 26.98
CA GLY A 30 -26.85 0.35 27.89
C GLY A 30 -28.22 0.19 27.23
N GLU A 31 -29.05 -0.70 27.80
CA GLU A 31 -30.45 -0.88 27.35
C GLU A 31 -31.28 0.38 27.58
N GLY A 32 -31.02 1.10 28.69
CA GLY A 32 -31.62 2.39 28.98
C GLY A 32 -31.32 3.41 27.88
N CYS A 33 -30.05 3.51 27.48
CA CYS A 33 -29.59 4.36 26.38
C CYS A 33 -30.29 4.00 25.05
N VAL A 34 -30.51 2.71 24.80
CA VAL A 34 -31.27 2.25 23.62
C VAL A 34 -32.69 2.76 23.66
N GLU A 35 -33.39 2.60 24.79
CA GLU A 35 -34.78 3.07 24.91
C GLU A 35 -34.89 4.59 24.84
N THR A 36 -33.93 5.33 25.41
CA THR A 36 -33.83 6.80 25.24
C THR A 36 -33.68 7.18 23.77
N ALA A 37 -32.77 6.54 23.03
CA ALA A 37 -32.58 6.77 21.60
C ALA A 37 -33.82 6.37 20.77
N ARG A 38 -34.52 5.30 21.16
CA ARG A 38 -35.76 4.89 20.50
C ARG A 38 -36.91 5.87 20.73
N ALA A 39 -36.99 6.48 21.92
CA ALA A 39 -38.00 7.49 22.23
C ALA A 39 -37.89 8.73 21.32
N ILE A 40 -36.70 9.00 20.79
CA ILE A 40 -36.41 10.05 19.81
C ILE A 40 -36.34 9.54 18.36
N ALA A 41 -36.89 8.35 18.10
CA ALA A 41 -36.97 7.70 16.79
C ALA A 41 -35.62 7.35 16.13
N LEU A 42 -34.57 7.16 16.92
CA LEU A 42 -33.30 6.61 16.45
C LEU A 42 -33.26 5.09 16.64
N SER A 43 -32.93 4.37 15.58
CA SER A 43 -32.74 2.92 15.64
C SER A 43 -31.40 2.62 16.31
N SER A 44 -31.45 1.99 17.48
CA SER A 44 -30.26 1.72 18.29
C SER A 44 -30.17 0.29 18.81
N ILE A 45 -28.93 -0.15 19.07
CA ILE A 45 -28.60 -1.48 19.62
C ILE A 45 -27.58 -1.36 20.76
N THR A 46 -27.50 -2.39 21.59
CA THR A 46 -26.42 -2.54 22.58
C THR A 46 -26.10 -4.01 22.83
N TRP A 47 -24.87 -4.32 23.27
CA TRP A 47 -24.47 -5.68 23.64
C TRP A 47 -24.66 -5.93 25.14
N GLN A 48 -25.28 -7.06 25.48
CA GLN A 48 -25.69 -7.37 26.85
C GLN A 48 -24.65 -8.18 27.61
N GLY A 49 -24.41 -7.84 28.88
CA GLY A 49 -23.66 -8.67 29.82
C GLY A 49 -22.24 -9.03 29.36
N SER A 50 -21.92 -10.33 29.31
CA SER A 50 -20.61 -10.84 28.90
C SER A 50 -20.36 -10.81 27.38
N ASN A 51 -21.28 -10.29 26.57
CA ASN A 51 -21.18 -10.35 25.11
C ASN A 51 -20.43 -9.17 24.48
N TRP A 52 -19.73 -8.38 25.31
CA TRP A 52 -18.69 -7.46 24.86
C TRP A 52 -17.43 -8.25 24.47
N ILE A 53 -17.55 -9.06 23.42
CA ILE A 53 -16.47 -9.84 22.81
C ILE A 53 -16.52 -9.57 21.31
N GLU A 54 -15.37 -9.28 20.72
CA GLU A 54 -15.22 -8.90 19.31
C GLU A 54 -15.97 -9.83 18.34
N LYS A 55 -15.84 -11.15 18.51
CA LYS A 55 -16.52 -12.14 17.67
C LYS A 55 -18.05 -12.07 17.76
N ALA A 56 -18.60 -11.80 18.95
CA ALA A 56 -20.05 -11.70 19.15
C ALA A 56 -20.58 -10.41 18.52
N ILE A 57 -19.83 -9.31 18.68
CA ILE A 57 -20.11 -8.02 18.05
C ILE A 57 -20.11 -8.16 16.52
N ALA A 58 -19.04 -8.70 15.95
CA ALA A 58 -18.91 -8.91 14.50
C ALA A 58 -20.04 -9.77 13.91
N LEU A 59 -20.45 -10.83 14.63
CA LEU A 59 -21.55 -11.70 14.20
C LEU A 59 -22.90 -10.95 14.13
N ASP A 60 -23.17 -10.08 15.10
CA ASP A 60 -24.42 -9.31 15.14
C ASP A 60 -24.40 -8.16 14.11
N LEU A 61 -23.25 -7.51 13.92
CA LEU A 61 -23.07 -6.49 12.88
C LEU A 61 -23.15 -7.06 11.46
N THR A 62 -22.72 -8.30 11.25
CA THR A 62 -22.87 -9.00 9.95
C THR A 62 -24.34 -9.09 9.54
N LYS A 63 -25.25 -9.32 10.49
CA LYS A 63 -26.70 -9.34 10.20
C LYS A 63 -27.24 -7.98 9.78
N LEU A 64 -26.65 -6.88 10.27
CA LEU A 64 -27.01 -5.54 9.83
C LEU A 64 -26.53 -5.29 8.40
N ILE A 65 -25.32 -5.74 8.05
CA ILE A 65 -24.81 -5.67 6.67
C ILE A 65 -25.72 -6.45 5.72
N GLU A 66 -26.07 -7.69 6.07
CA GLU A 66 -26.97 -8.54 5.28
C GLU A 66 -28.35 -7.90 5.06
N ALA A 67 -28.79 -7.09 6.02
CA ALA A 67 -30.03 -6.32 5.96
C ALA A 67 -29.90 -4.96 5.24
N GLY A 68 -28.71 -4.62 4.76
CA GLY A 68 -28.45 -3.40 3.98
C GLY A 68 -28.08 -2.18 4.81
N ALA A 69 -27.54 -2.33 6.01
CA ALA A 69 -26.99 -1.20 6.77
C ALA A 69 -25.75 -0.61 6.09
N THR A 70 -25.69 0.72 6.02
CA THR A 70 -24.56 1.45 5.41
C THR A 70 -23.36 1.58 6.35
N GLY A 71 -23.60 1.55 7.66
CA GLY A 71 -22.56 1.73 8.67
C GLY A 71 -23.09 1.73 10.10
N LEU A 72 -22.17 1.81 11.06
CA LEU A 72 -22.45 1.92 12.49
C LEU A 72 -21.93 3.25 13.04
N VAL A 73 -22.76 3.96 13.78
CA VAL A 73 -22.33 5.08 14.64
C VAL A 73 -22.36 4.58 16.07
N TYR A 74 -21.27 4.65 16.81
CA TYR A 74 -21.21 4.19 18.20
C TYR A 74 -21.01 5.37 19.14
N PHE A 75 -21.86 5.47 20.16
CA PHE A 75 -21.79 6.48 21.20
C PHE A 75 -21.46 5.80 22.55
N PRO A 76 -20.20 5.89 23.01
CA PRO A 76 -19.78 5.35 24.30
C PRO A 76 -20.24 6.22 25.48
N ASP A 77 -20.20 5.64 26.67
CA ASP A 77 -20.31 6.35 27.94
C ASP A 77 -19.03 7.18 28.16
N HIS A 78 -19.14 8.30 28.87
CA HIS A 78 -18.02 9.20 29.12
C HIS A 78 -17.10 8.70 30.26
N ASP A 79 -16.51 7.52 30.07
CA ASP A 79 -15.52 6.94 30.98
C ASP A 79 -14.50 6.02 30.28
N SER A 80 -13.50 5.58 31.03
CA SER A 80 -12.44 4.69 30.53
C SER A 80 -12.93 3.29 30.12
N ALA A 81 -14.10 2.84 30.60
CA ALA A 81 -14.68 1.56 30.21
C ALA A 81 -15.37 1.69 28.83
N GLY A 82 -16.02 2.82 28.59
CA GLY A 82 -16.64 3.13 27.31
C GLY A 82 -15.63 3.33 26.19
N GLU A 83 -14.48 3.96 26.48
CA GLU A 83 -13.36 4.04 25.53
C GLU A 83 -12.90 2.65 25.06
N LYS A 84 -12.72 1.70 25.99
CA LYS A 84 -12.31 0.32 25.67
C LYS A 84 -13.36 -0.43 24.85
N LYS A 85 -14.64 -0.21 25.14
CA LYS A 85 -15.74 -0.82 24.36
C LYS A 85 -15.82 -0.21 22.97
N ALA A 86 -15.59 1.09 22.81
CA ALA A 86 -15.52 1.74 21.51
C ALA A 86 -14.38 1.17 20.65
N GLU A 87 -13.21 0.93 21.24
CA GLU A 87 -12.09 0.24 20.57
C GLU A 87 -12.49 -1.18 20.12
N LEU A 88 -13.17 -1.93 20.99
CA LEU A 88 -13.64 -3.28 20.68
C LEU A 88 -14.65 -3.28 19.52
N VAL A 89 -15.61 -2.36 19.53
CA VAL A 89 -16.61 -2.20 18.46
C VAL A 89 -15.93 -1.80 17.15
N LYS A 90 -14.96 -0.88 17.21
CA LYS A 90 -14.18 -0.47 16.04
C LYS A 90 -13.42 -1.66 15.42
N SER A 91 -12.73 -2.46 16.23
CA SER A 91 -12.02 -3.66 15.76
C SER A 91 -12.97 -4.67 15.09
N ALA A 92 -14.13 -4.91 15.71
CA ALA A 92 -15.15 -5.81 15.16
C ALA A 92 -15.72 -5.30 13.83
N CYS A 93 -15.92 -3.99 13.67
CA CYS A 93 -16.34 -3.36 12.41
C CYS A 93 -15.27 -3.48 11.32
N GLU A 94 -14.00 -3.29 11.66
CA GLU A 94 -12.87 -3.44 10.74
C GLU A 94 -12.76 -4.88 10.24
N GLN A 95 -12.95 -5.88 11.11
CA GLN A 95 -12.93 -7.31 10.75
C GLN A 95 -13.94 -7.67 9.64
N ILE A 96 -15.09 -7.01 9.63
CA ILE A 96 -16.19 -7.28 8.68
C ILE A 96 -16.31 -6.20 7.60
N ASN A 97 -15.37 -5.26 7.54
CA ASN A 97 -15.35 -4.13 6.61
C ASN A 97 -16.64 -3.27 6.64
N LEU A 98 -17.22 -3.07 7.82
CA LEU A 98 -18.36 -2.16 8.04
C LEU A 98 -17.84 -0.75 8.37
N PRO A 99 -18.27 0.31 7.65
CA PRO A 99 -17.96 1.68 8.06
C PRO A 99 -18.45 1.96 9.48
N CYS A 100 -17.54 2.46 10.34
CA CYS A 100 -17.84 2.71 11.74
C CYS A 100 -17.33 4.08 12.18
N LEU A 101 -18.19 4.86 12.83
CA LEU A 101 -17.86 6.16 13.42
C LEU A 101 -18.05 6.12 14.92
N ILE A 102 -17.00 6.40 15.67
CA ILE A 102 -17.08 6.53 17.13
C ILE A 102 -17.28 8.00 17.48
N LEU A 103 -18.35 8.30 18.21
CA LEU A 103 -18.65 9.65 18.68
C LEU A 103 -17.93 9.93 19.99
N SER A 104 -17.48 11.17 20.18
CA SER A 104 -17.05 11.64 21.49
C SER A 104 -18.26 12.20 22.25
N PRO A 105 -18.51 11.78 23.50
CA PRO A 105 -19.58 12.35 24.34
C PRO A 105 -19.49 13.88 24.45
N THR A 106 -18.27 14.40 24.53
CA THR A 106 -17.97 15.83 24.65
C THR A 106 -18.21 16.62 23.35
N ASP A 107 -18.17 15.97 22.18
CA ASP A 107 -18.52 16.61 20.90
C ASP A 107 -20.04 16.87 20.82
N ILE A 108 -20.85 16.11 21.57
CA ILE A 108 -22.33 16.23 21.64
C ILE A 108 -22.73 17.18 22.78
N TRP A 109 -22.08 17.04 23.94
CA TRP A 109 -22.29 17.87 25.13
C TRP A 109 -20.95 18.23 25.79
N GLY A 110 -20.49 19.46 25.59
CA GLY A 110 -19.19 19.90 26.11
C GLY A 110 -19.05 19.86 27.63
N GLU A 111 -20.15 19.87 28.38
CA GLU A 111 -20.19 19.74 29.84
C GLU A 111 -20.63 18.34 30.30
N MET A 112 -20.44 17.32 29.45
CA MET A 112 -20.80 15.93 29.76
C MET A 112 -20.15 15.50 31.09
N PRO A 113 -20.93 15.07 32.09
CA PRO A 113 -20.39 14.59 33.37
C PRO A 113 -19.53 13.34 33.17
N GLU A 114 -18.69 13.04 34.15
CA GLU A 114 -17.96 11.76 34.18
C GLU A 114 -18.98 10.61 34.28
N LYS A 115 -18.83 9.58 33.43
CA LYS A 115 -19.80 8.49 33.23
C LYS A 115 -21.15 8.93 32.64
N GLY A 116 -21.20 10.14 32.07
CA GLY A 116 -22.37 10.63 31.38
C GLY A 116 -22.68 9.83 30.12
N ASP A 117 -23.97 9.61 29.84
CA ASP A 117 -24.45 8.89 28.66
C ASP A 117 -25.50 9.71 27.86
N ILE A 118 -26.14 9.06 26.87
CA ILE A 118 -27.21 9.70 26.08
C ILE A 118 -28.47 10.02 26.91
N THR A 119 -28.74 9.23 27.96
CA THR A 119 -29.85 9.42 28.88
C THR A 119 -29.62 10.68 29.71
N ASP A 120 -28.42 10.84 30.29
CA ASP A 120 -28.04 12.05 31.04
C ASP A 120 -28.16 13.31 30.18
N PHE A 121 -27.78 13.21 28.90
CA PHE A 121 -27.94 14.32 27.96
C PHE A 121 -29.40 14.73 27.76
N VAL A 122 -30.28 13.76 27.52
CA VAL A 122 -31.72 14.00 27.30
C VAL A 122 -32.39 14.51 28.57
N GLU A 123 -32.03 13.97 29.73
CA GLU A 123 -32.55 14.41 31.04
C GLU A 123 -32.10 15.81 31.41
N ALA A 124 -30.85 16.18 31.11
CA ALA A 124 -30.32 17.53 31.34
C ALA A 124 -30.96 18.59 30.40
N HIS A 125 -31.54 18.15 29.29
CA HIS A 125 -32.16 19.03 28.30
C HIS A 125 -33.60 18.61 27.93
N PRO A 126 -34.55 18.64 28.89
CA PRO A 126 -35.90 18.13 28.69
C PRO A 126 -36.74 18.98 27.71
N ILE A 127 -36.29 20.21 27.41
CA ILE A 127 -36.93 21.14 26.47
C ILE A 127 -36.30 21.03 25.07
N LEU A 128 -35.17 20.32 24.90
CA LEU A 128 -34.54 20.17 23.60
C LEU A 128 -35.47 19.37 22.68
N SER A 129 -35.72 19.90 21.49
CA SER A 129 -36.48 19.18 20.48
C SER A 129 -35.66 18.01 19.93
N THR A 130 -36.33 16.93 19.49
CA THR A 130 -35.70 15.81 18.79
C THR A 130 -34.78 16.27 17.65
N ASN A 131 -35.19 17.33 16.93
CA ASN A 131 -34.43 17.90 15.82
C ASN A 131 -33.09 18.54 16.28
N GLU A 132 -33.02 19.12 17.47
CA GLU A 132 -31.80 19.71 18.00
C GLU A 132 -30.79 18.66 18.43
N LEU A 133 -31.25 17.54 19.02
CA LEU A 133 -30.38 16.40 19.36
C LEU A 133 -29.88 15.70 18.11
N VAL A 134 -30.74 15.45 17.12
CA VAL A 134 -30.33 14.90 15.82
C VAL A 134 -29.29 15.82 15.16
N GLY A 135 -29.51 17.14 15.14
CA GLY A 135 -28.53 18.08 14.60
C GLY A 135 -27.19 18.11 15.36
N LYS A 136 -27.17 17.81 16.66
CA LYS A 136 -25.93 17.63 17.43
C LYS A 136 -25.21 16.33 17.07
N LEU A 137 -25.95 15.22 16.94
CA LEU A 137 -25.40 13.94 16.50
C LEU A 137 -24.82 14.04 15.09
N GLU A 138 -25.51 14.69 14.16
CA GLU A 138 -25.00 14.93 12.80
C GLU A 138 -23.69 15.72 12.80
N LYS A 139 -23.56 16.75 13.65
CA LYS A 139 -22.29 17.48 13.82
C LYS A 139 -21.19 16.60 14.39
N ALA A 140 -21.49 15.80 15.42
CA ALA A 140 -20.54 14.87 16.01
C ALA A 140 -20.07 13.81 14.98
N ILE A 141 -20.99 13.30 14.16
CA ILE A 141 -20.70 12.39 13.04
C ILE A 141 -19.76 13.06 12.03
N ALA A 142 -20.03 14.31 11.64
CA ALA A 142 -19.17 15.05 10.70
C ALA A 142 -17.75 15.26 11.26
N ILE A 143 -17.63 15.59 12.54
CA ILE A 143 -16.35 15.73 13.24
C ILE A 143 -15.62 14.38 13.30
N ALA A 144 -16.31 13.30 13.67
CA ALA A 144 -15.74 11.96 13.73
C ALA A 144 -15.22 11.49 12.36
N HIS A 145 -16.01 11.71 11.30
CA HIS A 145 -15.62 11.41 9.93
C HIS A 145 -14.38 12.20 9.52
N GLN A 146 -14.33 13.51 9.82
CA GLN A 146 -13.16 14.33 9.52
C GLN A 146 -11.90 13.86 10.29
N LYS A 147 -12.04 13.50 11.58
CA LYS A 147 -10.95 12.94 12.38
C LYS A 147 -10.42 11.64 11.76
N GLN A 148 -11.31 10.76 11.32
CA GLN A 148 -10.93 9.48 10.68
C GLN A 148 -10.18 9.69 9.35
N GLU A 149 -10.67 10.57 8.49
CA GLU A 149 -9.99 10.90 7.22
C GLU A 149 -8.62 11.55 7.48
N GLN A 150 -8.52 12.42 8.48
CA GLN A 150 -7.24 13.02 8.88
C GLN A 150 -6.25 11.96 9.38
N LEU A 151 -6.69 11.05 10.25
CA LEU A 151 -5.87 9.93 10.74
C LEU A 151 -5.41 9.02 9.60
N LYS A 152 -6.28 8.72 8.64
CA LYS A 152 -5.94 7.94 7.45
C LYS A 152 -4.87 8.64 6.62
N SER A 153 -5.06 9.92 6.32
CA SER A 153 -4.06 10.75 5.61
C SER A 153 -2.72 10.78 6.36
N ASP A 154 -2.74 10.95 7.68
CA ASP A 154 -1.51 11.04 8.47
C ASP A 154 -0.78 9.70 8.54
N ARG A 155 -1.51 8.58 8.59
CA ARG A 155 -0.96 7.24 8.47
C ARG A 155 -0.32 7.00 7.10
N GLU A 156 -1.01 7.34 6.00
CA GLU A 156 -0.47 7.21 4.65
C GLU A 156 0.82 8.04 4.45
N LYS A 157 0.89 9.23 5.07
CA LYS A 157 2.11 10.05 5.07
C LYS A 157 3.24 9.41 5.88
N ALA A 158 2.93 8.81 7.04
CA ALA A 158 3.93 8.12 7.86
C ALA A 158 4.50 6.89 7.13
N GLU A 159 3.63 6.05 6.55
CA GLU A 159 4.02 4.88 5.75
C GLU A 159 4.88 5.29 4.54
N LEU A 160 4.52 6.38 3.85
CA LEU A 160 5.35 6.92 2.77
C LEU A 160 6.74 7.34 3.27
N LEU A 161 6.82 8.06 4.39
CA LEU A 161 8.09 8.52 4.95
C LEU A 161 8.99 7.35 5.39
N GLU A 162 8.41 6.27 5.91
CA GLU A 162 9.15 5.05 6.27
C GLU A 162 9.69 4.32 5.04
N SER A 163 9.00 4.37 3.90
CA SER A 163 9.44 3.75 2.65
C SER A 163 10.56 4.50 1.92
N LEU A 164 10.84 5.74 2.31
CA LEU A 164 11.82 6.61 1.66
C LEU A 164 13.15 6.61 2.42
N PRO A 165 14.28 6.77 1.72
CA PRO A 165 15.56 6.91 2.41
C PRO A 165 15.59 8.19 3.24
N SER A 166 16.35 8.13 4.34
CA SER A 166 16.71 9.32 5.10
C SER A 166 17.45 10.33 4.21
N TRP A 167 17.28 11.63 4.47
CA TRP A 167 17.87 12.67 3.63
C TRP A 167 19.37 12.89 3.92
N SER A 168 20.18 11.88 3.62
CA SER A 168 21.63 11.86 3.76
C SER A 168 22.28 11.36 2.46
N GLN A 169 23.57 11.60 2.27
CA GLN A 169 24.27 11.15 1.07
C GLN A 169 24.42 9.62 1.04
N SER A 170 24.66 8.99 2.19
CA SER A 170 24.83 7.54 2.32
C SER A 170 23.54 6.80 2.09
N ASP A 171 22.45 7.17 2.79
CA ASP A 171 21.20 6.39 2.74
C ASP A 171 20.55 6.51 1.35
N ILE A 172 20.71 7.66 0.70
CA ILE A 172 20.25 7.83 -0.68
C ILE A 172 21.14 7.05 -1.65
N ALA A 173 22.46 6.99 -1.44
CA ALA A 173 23.34 6.20 -2.30
C ALA A 173 22.99 4.70 -2.21
N GLU A 174 22.84 4.17 -0.99
CA GLU A 174 22.44 2.79 -0.73
C GLU A 174 21.06 2.47 -1.36
N TYR A 175 20.07 3.32 -1.13
CA TYR A 175 18.75 3.19 -1.76
C TYR A 175 18.81 3.19 -3.29
N LEU A 176 19.66 4.03 -3.88
CA LEU A 176 19.85 4.05 -5.34
C LEU A 176 20.64 2.85 -5.84
N ALA A 177 21.58 2.33 -5.06
CA ALA A 177 22.33 1.12 -5.39
C ALA A 177 21.38 -0.08 -5.47
N GLU A 178 20.52 -0.27 -4.47
CA GLU A 178 19.48 -1.31 -4.48
C GLU A 178 18.51 -1.13 -5.66
N LYS A 179 18.04 0.10 -5.89
CA LYS A 179 17.10 0.39 -6.99
C LYS A 179 17.69 0.11 -8.37
N TYR A 180 18.99 0.36 -8.56
CA TYR A 180 19.68 0.25 -9.84
C TYR A 180 20.62 -0.95 -9.92
N GLU A 181 20.50 -1.90 -8.99
CA GLU A 181 21.21 -3.17 -9.02
C GLU A 181 20.92 -3.89 -10.35
N GLY A 182 21.97 -4.43 -10.96
CA GLY A 182 21.89 -5.05 -12.30
C GLY A 182 21.62 -4.07 -13.46
N HIS A 183 21.45 -2.77 -13.22
CA HIS A 183 21.23 -1.77 -14.26
C HIS A 183 22.37 -0.77 -14.40
N LEU A 184 23.09 -0.53 -13.31
CA LEU A 184 24.27 0.31 -13.26
C LEU A 184 25.43 -0.49 -12.68
N ALA A 185 26.63 -0.21 -13.17
CA ALA A 185 27.86 -0.85 -12.73
C ALA A 185 29.02 0.12 -12.89
N TRP A 186 29.89 0.21 -11.90
CA TRP A 186 31.15 0.91 -12.02
C TRP A 186 32.29 -0.10 -12.26
N ASN A 187 32.92 -0.01 -13.43
CA ASN A 187 34.10 -0.82 -13.74
C ASN A 187 35.36 -0.08 -13.23
N THR A 188 36.09 -0.71 -12.31
CA THR A 188 37.26 -0.12 -11.65
C THR A 188 38.48 -0.09 -12.54
N ASP A 189 38.68 -1.14 -13.33
CA ASP A 189 39.80 -1.28 -14.26
C ASP A 189 39.74 -0.21 -15.36
N GLU A 190 38.56 0.01 -15.96
CA GLU A 190 38.38 1.00 -17.02
C GLU A 190 38.09 2.41 -16.49
N GLN A 191 37.77 2.53 -15.20
CA GLN A 191 37.26 3.76 -14.59
C GLN A 191 36.06 4.34 -15.34
N GLU A 192 35.13 3.49 -15.75
CA GLU A 192 33.94 3.88 -16.49
C GLU A 192 32.65 3.30 -15.90
N TRP A 193 31.57 4.06 -16.06
CA TRP A 193 30.23 3.57 -15.76
C TRP A 193 29.73 2.73 -16.92
N TYR A 194 29.06 1.64 -16.57
CA TYR A 194 28.29 0.80 -17.47
C TYR A 194 26.81 0.87 -17.09
N CYS A 195 25.95 0.97 -18.10
CA CYS A 195 24.51 1.05 -17.96
C CYS A 195 23.87 -0.03 -18.82
N TYR A 196 23.08 -0.91 -18.21
CA TYR A 196 22.37 -1.95 -18.92
C TYR A 196 21.21 -1.36 -19.73
N GLY A 197 21.07 -1.79 -20.98
CA GLY A 197 20.02 -1.31 -21.87
C GLY A 197 20.25 0.10 -22.43
N LEU A 198 21.43 0.71 -22.23
CA LEU A 198 21.69 2.11 -22.57
C LEU A 198 21.62 2.40 -24.07
N THR A 199 22.42 1.68 -24.85
CA THR A 199 22.51 1.83 -26.31
C THR A 199 21.55 0.89 -27.01
N ARG A 200 21.42 -0.32 -26.49
CA ARG A 200 20.51 -1.35 -26.96
C ARG A 200 20.02 -2.18 -25.78
N ARG A 201 18.75 -2.58 -25.83
CA ARG A 201 18.16 -3.50 -24.85
C ARG A 201 18.99 -4.79 -24.79
N GLY A 202 19.25 -5.27 -23.59
CA GLY A 202 19.87 -6.57 -23.39
C GLY A 202 21.40 -6.60 -23.33
N ILE A 203 22.04 -5.44 -23.43
CA ILE A 203 23.51 -5.31 -23.31
C ILE A 203 23.88 -4.13 -22.42
N TRP A 204 25.10 -4.17 -21.90
CA TRP A 204 25.73 -3.07 -21.19
C TRP A 204 26.38 -2.09 -22.17
N GLY A 205 26.23 -0.79 -21.90
CA GLY A 205 26.88 0.27 -22.65
C GLY A 205 27.56 1.28 -21.74
N LYS A 206 28.67 1.85 -22.21
CA LYS A 206 29.43 2.88 -21.50
C LYS A 206 28.56 4.13 -21.27
N GLY A 207 28.38 4.50 -20.01
CA GLY A 207 27.69 5.69 -19.55
C GLY A 207 28.70 6.76 -19.10
N SER A 208 28.45 8.03 -19.41
CA SER A 208 29.30 9.11 -18.90
C SER A 208 28.95 9.47 -17.46
N THR A 209 29.91 10.00 -16.72
CA THR A 209 29.70 10.50 -15.35
C THR A 209 28.60 11.57 -15.28
N GLU A 210 28.49 12.43 -16.29
CA GLU A 210 27.44 13.44 -16.38
C GLU A 210 26.04 12.82 -16.49
N ARG A 211 25.94 11.66 -17.17
CA ARG A 211 24.68 10.91 -17.27
C ARG A 211 24.25 10.41 -15.90
N ILE A 212 25.16 9.80 -15.16
CA ILE A 212 24.88 9.30 -13.80
C ILE A 212 24.57 10.46 -12.86
N GLY A 213 25.32 11.56 -12.92
CA GLY A 213 25.03 12.77 -12.15
C GLY A 213 23.64 13.35 -12.47
N LYS A 214 23.21 13.31 -13.75
CA LYS A 214 21.85 13.71 -14.15
C LYS A 214 20.79 12.77 -13.59
N LEU A 215 21.05 11.46 -13.60
CA LEU A 215 20.18 10.43 -13.02
C LEU A 215 20.00 10.66 -11.51
N VAL A 216 21.10 10.74 -10.76
CA VAL A 216 21.10 11.02 -9.32
C VAL A 216 20.36 12.33 -9.03
N LYS A 217 20.59 13.38 -9.81
CA LYS A 217 19.87 14.66 -9.66
C LYS A 217 18.35 14.51 -9.87
N SER A 218 17.91 13.70 -10.84
CA SER A 218 16.48 13.45 -11.04
C SER A 218 15.86 12.63 -9.90
N GLU A 219 16.59 11.64 -9.39
CA GLU A 219 16.16 10.82 -8.25
C GLU A 219 16.03 11.65 -6.97
N LEU A 220 17.06 12.45 -6.65
CA LEU A 220 17.02 13.39 -5.53
C LEU A 220 15.83 14.35 -5.63
N ARG A 221 15.49 14.81 -6.84
CA ARG A 221 14.32 15.66 -7.03
C ARG A 221 13.02 14.92 -6.72
N ALA A 222 12.89 13.67 -7.16
CA ALA A 222 11.72 12.85 -6.92
C ALA A 222 11.56 12.56 -5.42
N ILE A 223 12.61 12.06 -4.76
CA ILE A 223 12.63 11.76 -3.32
C ILE A 223 12.31 13.03 -2.51
N ALA A 224 12.95 14.17 -2.81
CA ALA A 224 12.63 15.43 -2.12
C ALA A 224 11.17 15.87 -2.32
N SER A 225 10.58 15.57 -3.48
CA SER A 225 9.19 15.90 -3.75
C SER A 225 8.24 15.04 -2.91
N GLU A 226 8.49 13.73 -2.81
CA GLU A 226 7.69 12.83 -1.98
C GLU A 226 7.83 13.15 -0.49
N ILE A 227 9.05 13.40 0.00
CA ILE A 227 9.27 13.88 1.38
C ILE A 227 8.52 15.19 1.60
N GLY A 228 8.55 16.13 0.65
CA GLY A 228 7.81 17.39 0.75
C GLY A 228 6.28 17.25 0.77
N ARG A 229 5.74 16.15 0.22
CA ARG A 229 4.30 15.84 0.24
C ARG A 229 3.87 15.25 1.60
N ALA A 230 4.73 14.46 2.22
CA ALA A 230 4.43 13.80 3.49
C ALA A 230 4.96 14.55 4.74
N SER A 231 5.91 15.47 4.57
CA SER A 231 6.51 16.27 5.65
C SER A 231 6.25 17.76 5.48
N LYS A 232 6.39 18.52 6.57
CA LYS A 232 6.23 19.98 6.59
C LYS A 232 7.28 20.71 5.76
N LYS A 233 8.43 20.09 5.51
CA LYS A 233 9.57 20.73 4.84
C LYS A 233 10.13 19.83 3.75
N LYS A 234 10.13 20.35 2.53
CA LYS A 234 10.83 19.76 1.40
C LYS A 234 12.35 19.92 1.56
N PRO A 235 13.12 18.83 1.52
CA PRO A 235 14.58 18.91 1.52
C PRO A 235 15.12 19.59 0.26
N THR A 236 16.29 20.21 0.37
CA THR A 236 17.03 20.80 -0.74
C THR A 236 18.38 20.10 -0.89
N TYR A 237 19.01 20.27 -2.05
CA TYR A 237 20.33 19.70 -2.33
C TYR A 237 21.16 20.67 -3.16
N THR A 238 22.48 20.57 -2.98
CA THR A 238 23.50 21.30 -3.74
C THR A 238 24.13 20.37 -4.78
N ILE A 239 24.98 20.92 -5.66
CA ILE A 239 25.79 20.09 -6.55
C ILE A 239 26.77 19.19 -5.78
N SER A 240 27.31 19.65 -4.64
CA SER A 240 28.18 18.83 -3.79
C SER A 240 27.44 17.62 -3.22
N PHE A 241 26.14 17.76 -2.92
CA PHE A 241 25.31 16.64 -2.49
C PHE A 241 25.15 15.60 -3.61
N VAL A 242 24.87 16.04 -4.83
CA VAL A 242 24.77 15.16 -6.01
C VAL A 242 26.09 14.40 -6.23
N ASN A 243 27.22 15.11 -6.15
CA ASN A 243 28.54 14.52 -6.34
C ASN A 243 28.88 13.52 -5.23
N GLY A 244 28.54 13.82 -3.98
CA GLY A 244 28.74 12.92 -2.84
C GLY A 244 27.93 11.62 -3.00
N VAL A 245 26.64 11.72 -3.33
CA VAL A 245 25.80 10.54 -3.62
C VAL A 245 26.36 9.74 -4.79
N THR A 246 26.79 10.40 -5.87
CA THR A 246 27.37 9.72 -7.05
C THR A 246 28.67 8.99 -6.70
N ALA A 247 29.49 9.56 -5.81
CA ALA A 247 30.74 8.96 -5.37
C ALA A 247 30.51 7.74 -4.47
N LEU A 248 29.49 7.76 -3.60
CA LEU A 248 29.11 6.62 -2.77
C LEU A 248 28.47 5.52 -3.62
N LEU A 249 27.54 5.88 -4.51
CA LEU A 249 26.91 4.95 -5.46
C LEU A 249 27.94 4.21 -6.32
N LYS A 250 29.07 4.87 -6.63
CA LYS A 250 30.20 4.27 -7.34
C LYS A 250 30.86 3.14 -6.56
N LEU A 251 30.99 3.30 -5.24
CA LEU A 251 31.55 2.28 -4.34
C LEU A 251 30.56 1.13 -4.15
N ASP A 252 29.26 1.45 -4.03
CA ASP A 252 28.23 0.44 -3.80
C ASP A 252 27.97 -0.44 -5.04
N LEU A 253 28.21 0.09 -6.24
CA LEU A 253 28.04 -0.61 -7.52
C LEU A 253 29.38 -0.96 -8.19
N GLU A 254 30.44 -1.07 -7.39
CA GLU A 254 31.77 -1.40 -7.84
C GLU A 254 31.87 -2.85 -8.36
N ILE A 255 32.58 -3.02 -9.47
CA ILE A 255 32.84 -4.33 -10.06
C ILE A 255 34.33 -4.42 -10.37
N ASP A 256 35.02 -5.32 -9.66
CA ASP A 256 36.44 -5.57 -9.81
C ASP A 256 36.81 -6.21 -11.15
N LYS A 257 35.97 -7.11 -11.66
CA LYS A 257 36.21 -7.78 -12.94
C LYS A 257 34.94 -7.85 -13.76
N TRP A 258 35.07 -7.47 -15.02
CA TRP A 258 33.99 -7.56 -15.99
C TRP A 258 33.90 -9.00 -16.53
N ASP A 259 33.33 -9.89 -15.73
CA ASP A 259 33.18 -11.30 -16.05
C ASP A 259 32.07 -11.53 -17.10
N GLU A 260 32.35 -11.17 -18.35
CA GLU A 260 31.43 -11.41 -19.48
C GLU A 260 31.21 -12.92 -19.67
N ALA A 261 29.94 -13.34 -19.74
CA ALA A 261 29.58 -14.75 -19.85
C ALA A 261 30.05 -15.36 -21.17
N GLU A 262 30.81 -16.46 -21.09
CA GLU A 262 31.29 -17.21 -22.24
C GLU A 262 30.20 -18.13 -22.81
N GLY A 263 30.33 -18.50 -24.10
CA GLY A 263 29.39 -19.42 -24.74
C GLY A 263 28.01 -18.82 -25.06
N LEU A 264 27.81 -17.52 -24.83
CA LEU A 264 26.56 -16.81 -25.09
C LEU A 264 26.65 -15.92 -26.33
N LEU A 265 25.62 -15.97 -27.18
CA LEU A 265 25.51 -15.18 -28.39
C LEU A 265 24.35 -14.17 -28.29
N PRO A 266 24.63 -12.89 -27.99
CA PRO A 266 23.59 -11.85 -27.92
C PRO A 266 23.02 -11.49 -29.30
N LEU A 267 21.70 -11.64 -29.43
CA LEU A 267 20.88 -11.37 -30.62
C LEU A 267 19.79 -10.34 -30.28
N LEU A 268 19.01 -9.86 -31.24
CA LEU A 268 18.00 -8.82 -31.00
C LEU A 268 16.81 -9.29 -30.15
N ASN A 269 16.51 -10.59 -30.19
CA ASN A 269 15.38 -11.21 -29.51
C ASN A 269 15.77 -12.05 -28.28
N GLY A 270 17.04 -12.02 -27.86
CA GLY A 270 17.52 -12.79 -26.72
C GLY A 270 19.01 -13.10 -26.80
N VAL A 271 19.43 -14.07 -25.98
CA VAL A 271 20.80 -14.57 -25.92
C VAL A 271 20.76 -16.05 -26.22
N LEU A 272 21.40 -16.48 -27.31
CA LEU A 272 21.48 -17.89 -27.66
C LEU A 272 22.63 -18.54 -26.88
N ASP A 273 22.32 -19.57 -26.13
CA ASP A 273 23.31 -20.45 -25.51
C ASP A 273 23.88 -21.39 -26.59
N LEU A 274 25.20 -21.35 -26.80
CA LEU A 274 25.85 -22.11 -27.88
C LEU A 274 26.00 -23.60 -27.58
N GLU A 275 25.96 -24.00 -26.30
CA GLU A 275 26.03 -25.40 -25.88
C GLU A 275 24.66 -26.06 -26.01
N THR A 276 23.63 -25.46 -25.41
CA THR A 276 22.27 -26.02 -25.39
C THR A 276 21.48 -25.71 -26.65
N ARG A 277 21.88 -24.66 -27.39
CA ARG A 277 21.15 -24.07 -28.53
C ARG A 277 19.78 -23.49 -28.16
N GLU A 278 19.59 -23.16 -26.89
CA GLU A 278 18.36 -22.53 -26.41
C GLU A 278 18.47 -21.00 -26.45
N LEU A 279 17.38 -20.34 -26.86
CA LEU A 279 17.28 -18.88 -26.81
C LEU A 279 16.77 -18.45 -25.43
N LEU A 280 17.65 -17.83 -24.66
CA LEU A 280 17.37 -17.28 -23.34
C LEU A 280 16.96 -15.80 -23.42
N PRO A 281 16.18 -15.29 -22.46
CA PRO A 281 15.95 -13.86 -22.35
C PRO A 281 17.25 -13.11 -22.05
N HIS A 282 17.31 -11.84 -22.41
CA HIS A 282 18.43 -10.99 -22.01
C HIS A 282 18.50 -10.85 -20.49
N SER A 283 19.71 -11.03 -19.94
CA SER A 283 19.98 -10.84 -18.52
C SER A 283 21.19 -9.89 -18.32
N PRO A 284 21.11 -8.91 -17.41
CA PRO A 284 22.26 -8.09 -17.06
C PRO A 284 23.41 -8.90 -16.43
N GLU A 285 23.12 -10.04 -15.81
CA GLU A 285 24.12 -10.93 -15.20
C GLU A 285 25.12 -11.47 -16.21
N ASN A 286 24.73 -11.58 -17.49
CA ASN A 286 25.60 -12.07 -18.56
C ASN A 286 26.71 -11.06 -18.93
N ARG A 287 26.59 -9.79 -18.49
CA ARG A 287 27.59 -8.72 -18.70
C ARG A 287 27.99 -8.45 -20.16
N LEU A 288 27.16 -8.87 -21.11
CA LEU A 288 27.39 -8.72 -22.54
C LEU A 288 27.43 -7.24 -22.94
N THR A 289 28.48 -6.81 -23.63
CA THR A 289 28.68 -5.42 -24.09
C THR A 289 28.41 -5.20 -25.58
N TRP A 290 28.10 -6.27 -26.29
CA TRP A 290 27.90 -6.29 -27.74
C TRP A 290 26.67 -7.13 -28.11
N CYS A 291 26.10 -6.91 -29.29
CA CYS A 291 24.93 -7.63 -29.77
C CYS A 291 24.91 -7.67 -31.30
N LEU A 292 24.64 -8.84 -31.87
CA LEU A 292 24.46 -9.00 -33.30
C LEU A 292 23.14 -8.35 -33.76
N PRO A 293 23.13 -7.70 -34.93
CA PRO A 293 21.95 -7.01 -35.45
C PRO A 293 20.94 -7.99 -36.12
N TYR A 294 20.78 -9.20 -35.58
CA TYR A 294 19.92 -10.25 -36.11
C TYR A 294 19.05 -10.85 -35.02
N GLU A 295 17.86 -11.32 -35.37
CA GLU A 295 17.02 -12.15 -34.50
C GLU A 295 17.39 -13.62 -34.69
N TYR A 296 17.40 -14.38 -33.60
CA TYR A 296 17.47 -15.82 -33.67
C TYR A 296 16.21 -16.37 -34.31
N ASN A 297 16.37 -17.07 -35.44
CA ASN A 297 15.31 -17.83 -36.08
C ASN A 297 15.88 -19.21 -36.46
N PRO A 298 15.46 -20.31 -35.79
CA PRO A 298 15.98 -21.64 -36.07
C PRO A 298 15.60 -22.15 -37.47
N LEU A 299 14.62 -21.51 -38.12
CA LEU A 299 14.18 -21.83 -39.49
C LEU A 299 14.83 -20.92 -40.55
N ALA A 300 15.74 -20.02 -40.17
CA ALA A 300 16.39 -19.13 -41.12
C ALA A 300 17.28 -19.93 -42.09
N THR A 301 16.95 -19.87 -43.38
CA THR A 301 17.77 -20.42 -44.45
C THR A 301 18.62 -19.30 -45.07
N SER A 302 19.94 -19.40 -44.99
CA SER A 302 20.85 -18.49 -45.69
C SER A 302 21.19 -19.06 -47.06
N SER A 303 20.46 -18.65 -48.10
CA SER A 303 20.68 -19.14 -49.47
C SER A 303 22.13 -18.96 -49.94
N PRO A 304 22.84 -17.84 -49.70
CA PRO A 304 24.23 -17.69 -50.15
C PRO A 304 25.21 -18.66 -49.48
N ILE A 305 25.03 -18.96 -48.18
CA ILE A 305 25.90 -19.90 -47.45
C ILE A 305 25.57 -21.34 -47.87
N GLN A 306 24.29 -21.65 -48.06
CA GLN A 306 23.83 -22.95 -48.57
C GLN A 306 24.31 -23.18 -50.00
N GLU A 307 24.22 -22.19 -50.88
CA GLU A 307 24.72 -22.23 -52.26
C GLU A 307 26.23 -22.40 -52.31
N TRP A 308 26.97 -21.66 -51.46
CA TRP A 308 28.42 -21.82 -51.35
C TRP A 308 28.81 -23.22 -50.85
N LEU A 309 28.20 -23.73 -49.77
CA LEU A 309 28.41 -25.09 -49.27
C LEU A 309 28.08 -26.15 -50.33
N ASN A 310 26.94 -26.00 -51.02
CA ASN A 310 26.54 -26.91 -52.10
C ASN A 310 27.53 -26.89 -53.28
N SER A 311 28.09 -25.72 -53.61
CA SER A 311 29.11 -25.59 -54.66
C SER A 311 30.45 -26.22 -54.26
N MET A 312 30.83 -26.12 -52.99
CA MET A 312 32.12 -26.61 -52.48
C MET A 312 32.10 -28.11 -52.15
N CYS A 313 30.95 -28.63 -51.70
CA CYS A 313 30.77 -30.04 -51.34
C CYS A 313 30.30 -30.94 -52.50
N GLY A 314 30.14 -30.39 -53.70
CA GLY A 314 29.84 -31.16 -54.90
C GLY A 314 28.61 -32.05 -54.76
N ALA A 315 27.42 -31.45 -54.71
CA ALA A 315 26.13 -32.12 -54.94
C ALA A 315 25.96 -33.52 -54.30
N ILE A 316 26.30 -33.70 -53.02
CA ILE A 316 25.72 -34.77 -52.22
C ILE A 316 24.55 -34.13 -51.47
N ALA A 317 23.35 -34.28 -52.02
CA ALA A 317 22.11 -33.86 -51.39
C ALA A 317 21.89 -34.67 -50.11
N ILE A 318 22.36 -34.15 -48.98
CA ILE A 318 21.97 -34.64 -47.66
C ILE A 318 20.73 -33.85 -47.26
N TRP A 319 19.56 -34.40 -47.58
CA TRP A 319 18.29 -33.92 -47.02
C TRP A 319 18.31 -34.24 -45.52
N PHE A 320 18.52 -33.23 -44.67
CA PHE A 320 18.27 -33.38 -43.24
C PHE A 320 16.78 -33.13 -42.98
N SER A 321 16.10 -34.19 -42.55
CA SER A 321 14.75 -34.21 -41.96
C SER A 321 14.78 -33.75 -40.51
#